data_AF-A0A0G4LFS8-F1
#
_entry.id   AF-A0A0G4LFS8-F1
#
_cell.length_a   1.000
_cell.length_b   1.000
_cell.length_c   1.000
_cell.angle_alpha   90.00
_cell.angle_beta   90.00
_cell.angle_gamma   90.00
#
_symmetry.space_group_name_H-M   'P 1'
#
loop_
_entity.id
_entity.type
_entity.pdbx_description
1 polymer ?
#
loop_
_entity_poly.entity_id
_entity_poly.type
_entity_poly.pdbx_seq_one_letter_code
_entity_poly.pdbx_strand_id
1 'polypeptide(L)'
;MKRPYDLELEAKIRQMEFIDLSQLGIGIDGGPRVKHDLTIHLGLAVEEFKKMGSATSPQEMLELLLSTTKMVTQLTAVGEASQAQNPSSEKPTTLTVNADTLVSLLLFVVIRAQVRNLQARLIYIRHFIYIDDVENGEMGYALSTFEAVLAYLAMDSGGLRRASRRNKALWDATRNGKMDDLQNIMEPEPGRNMQDEDEEDEHLERHKWINTRNILSEILYSCVINRAILIWVWFEPCISL
;
A
#
# COMPACT_ATOMS: atom_id res chain seq x y z
N MET A 1 -20.51 12.24 -8.43
CA MET A 1 -19.79 12.38 -9.72
C MET A 1 -18.34 11.87 -9.56
N LYS A 2 -18.11 10.58 -9.19
CA LYS A 2 -16.75 10.03 -8.94
C LYS A 2 -16.48 8.64 -9.52
N ARG A 3 -17.49 8.04 -10.15
CA ARG A 3 -17.40 6.78 -10.90
C ARG A 3 -16.22 6.69 -11.89
N PRO A 4 -15.81 7.74 -12.64
CA PRO A 4 -14.66 7.61 -13.53
C PRO A 4 -13.34 7.36 -12.76
N TYR A 5 -13.14 8.00 -11.61
CA TYR A 5 -11.92 7.82 -10.80
C TYR A 5 -11.83 6.43 -10.18
N ASP A 6 -12.96 5.87 -9.73
CA ASP A 6 -13.00 4.49 -9.24
C ASP A 6 -12.64 3.48 -10.33
N LEU A 7 -13.17 3.66 -11.55
CA LEU A 7 -12.89 2.79 -12.69
C LEU A 7 -11.43 2.86 -13.12
N GLU A 8 -10.85 4.06 -13.14
CA GLU A 8 -9.44 4.28 -13.47
C GLU A 8 -8.52 3.65 -12.43
N LEU A 9 -8.80 3.86 -11.15
CA LEU A 9 -8.04 3.24 -10.06
C LEU A 9 -8.16 1.71 -10.13
N GLU A 10 -9.35 1.17 -10.37
CA GLU A 10 -9.55 -0.26 -10.54
C GLU A 10 -8.76 -0.82 -11.73
N ALA A 11 -8.73 -0.10 -12.85
CA ALA A 11 -7.93 -0.49 -14.02
C ALA A 11 -6.42 -0.51 -13.68
N LYS A 12 -5.91 0.51 -12.98
CA LYS A 12 -4.51 0.57 -12.53
C LYS A 12 -4.19 -0.59 -11.58
N ILE A 13 -5.05 -0.85 -10.58
CA ILE A 13 -4.90 -1.96 -9.62
C ILE A 13 -4.87 -3.32 -10.33
N ARG A 14 -5.69 -3.53 -11.37
CA ARG A 14 -5.67 -4.77 -12.17
C ARG A 14 -4.39 -4.95 -12.98
N GLN A 15 -3.81 -3.88 -13.50
CA GLN A 15 -2.53 -3.95 -14.21
C GLN A 15 -1.36 -4.34 -13.30
N MET A 16 -1.53 -4.21 -11.98
CA MET A 16 -0.54 -4.52 -10.95
C MET A 16 -0.71 -5.90 -10.30
N GLU A 17 -1.55 -6.79 -10.85
CA GLU A 17 -1.86 -8.09 -10.24
C GLU A 17 -0.64 -9.00 -10.01
N PHE A 18 0.40 -8.88 -10.84
CA PHE A 18 1.55 -9.80 -10.85
C PHE A 18 2.75 -9.29 -10.05
N ILE A 19 2.58 -8.37 -9.11
CA ILE A 19 3.67 -7.82 -8.29
C ILE A 19 4.12 -8.81 -7.22
N ASP A 20 5.44 -8.90 -7.00
CA ASP A 20 6.05 -9.67 -5.92
C ASP A 20 6.44 -8.77 -4.74
N LEU A 21 6.41 -9.33 -3.53
CA LEU A 21 6.82 -8.67 -2.29
C LEU A 21 8.25 -8.07 -2.36
N SER A 22 9.18 -8.70 -3.09
CA SER A 22 10.55 -8.17 -3.25
C SER A 22 10.64 -6.91 -4.11
N GLN A 23 9.60 -6.60 -4.88
CA GLN A 23 9.56 -5.39 -5.73
C GLN A 23 9.04 -4.16 -4.97
N LEU A 24 8.62 -4.34 -3.72
CA LEU A 24 8.09 -3.28 -2.86
C LEU A 24 9.17 -2.63 -1.98
N GLY A 25 10.45 -2.94 -2.21
CA GLY A 25 11.57 -2.31 -1.50
C GLY A 25 11.67 -2.69 -0.02
N ILE A 26 10.94 -3.71 0.43
CA ILE A 26 10.98 -4.18 1.82
C ILE A 26 12.21 -5.07 1.99
N GLY A 27 13.17 -4.60 2.79
CA GLY A 27 14.31 -5.41 3.23
C GLY A 27 13.82 -6.50 4.19
N ILE A 28 13.47 -7.68 3.67
CA ILE A 28 13.13 -8.83 4.50
C ILE A 28 14.43 -9.56 4.84
N ASP A 29 15.07 -9.14 5.92
CA ASP A 29 16.24 -9.81 6.49
C ASP A 29 15.79 -11.08 7.23
N GLY A 30 15.69 -12.19 6.50
CA GLY A 30 15.26 -13.47 7.07
C GLY A 30 15.34 -14.69 6.13
N GLY A 31 15.89 -14.50 4.94
CA GLY A 31 15.97 -15.57 3.94
C GLY A 31 14.61 -16.00 3.36
N PRO A 32 14.59 -17.03 2.48
CA PRO A 32 13.40 -17.41 1.73
C PRO A 32 12.26 -17.96 2.59
N ARG A 33 12.54 -18.50 3.79
CA ARG A 33 11.53 -19.05 4.70
C ARG A 33 10.70 -17.94 5.35
N VAL A 34 11.35 -16.89 5.87
CA VAL A 34 10.65 -15.73 6.45
C VAL A 34 9.82 -15.01 5.39
N LYS A 35 10.34 -14.87 4.16
CA LYS A 35 9.58 -14.33 3.03
C LYS A 35 8.32 -15.18 2.75
N HIS A 36 8.44 -16.50 2.80
CA HIS A 36 7.31 -17.41 2.59
C HIS A 36 6.25 -17.28 3.68
N ASP A 37 6.66 -17.28 4.95
CA ASP A 37 5.75 -17.14 6.09
C ASP A 37 5.04 -15.78 6.08
N LEU A 38 5.75 -14.70 5.74
CA LEU A 38 5.16 -13.38 5.55
C LEU A 38 4.16 -13.37 4.38
N THR A 39 4.46 -14.07 3.28
CA THR A 39 3.54 -14.18 2.14
C THR A 39 2.23 -14.88 2.51
N ILE A 40 2.32 -15.98 3.27
CA ILE A 40 1.13 -16.70 3.76
C ILE A 40 0.26 -15.77 4.61
N HIS A 41 0.87 -15.07 5.56
CA HIS A 41 0.13 -14.18 6.44
C HIS A 41 -0.45 -12.94 5.74
N LEU A 42 0.27 -12.37 4.78
CA LEU A 42 -0.27 -11.32 3.92
C LEU A 42 -1.50 -11.82 3.15
N GLY A 43 -1.55 -13.10 2.79
CA GLY A 43 -2.75 -13.74 2.27
C GLY A 43 -3.95 -13.58 3.20
N LEU A 44 -3.77 -13.76 4.51
CA LEU A 44 -4.84 -13.56 5.51
C LEU A 44 -5.27 -12.09 5.60
N ALA A 45 -4.31 -11.16 5.60
CA ALA A 45 -4.62 -9.72 5.60
C ALA A 45 -5.35 -9.29 4.31
N VAL A 46 -5.04 -9.90 3.17
CA VAL A 46 -5.77 -9.71 1.90
C VAL A 46 -7.22 -10.19 2.02
N GLU A 47 -7.46 -11.37 2.58
CA GLU A 47 -8.82 -11.85 2.78
C GLU A 47 -9.61 -11.00 3.79
N GLU A 48 -8.96 -10.49 4.83
CA GLU A 48 -9.58 -9.53 5.77
C GLU A 48 -9.97 -8.24 5.05
N PHE A 49 -9.05 -7.64 4.30
CA PHE A 49 -9.31 -6.40 3.56
C PHE A 49 -10.40 -6.57 2.48
N LYS A 50 -10.49 -7.75 1.84
CA LYS A 50 -11.53 -8.05 0.84
C LYS A 50 -12.95 -7.90 1.39
N LYS A 51 -13.17 -8.14 2.70
CA LYS A 51 -14.49 -7.96 3.34
C LYS A 51 -14.98 -6.51 3.26
N MET A 52 -14.08 -5.53 3.07
CA MET A 52 -14.45 -4.13 2.83
C MET A 52 -15.34 -3.98 1.59
N GLY A 53 -15.24 -4.88 0.61
CA GLY A 53 -16.10 -4.91 -0.56
C GLY A 53 -17.58 -5.20 -0.26
N SER A 54 -17.88 -5.93 0.80
CA SER A 54 -19.24 -6.26 1.24
C SER A 54 -19.75 -5.37 2.38
N ALA A 55 -18.87 -4.64 3.06
CA ALA A 55 -19.23 -3.76 4.14
C ALA A 55 -20.24 -2.68 3.69
N THR A 56 -21.22 -2.40 4.56
CA THR A 56 -22.34 -1.49 4.26
C THR A 56 -22.30 -0.21 5.08
N SER A 57 -21.64 -0.23 6.24
CA SER A 57 -21.50 0.93 7.11
C SER A 57 -20.07 1.52 7.09
N PRO A 58 -19.92 2.85 7.24
CA PRO A 58 -18.62 3.50 7.39
C PRO A 58 -17.79 2.93 8.55
N GLN A 59 -18.45 2.61 9.66
CA GLN A 59 -17.84 2.06 10.87
C GLN A 59 -17.24 0.68 10.59
N GLU A 60 -18.03 -0.22 9.98
CA GLU A 60 -17.56 -1.56 9.58
C GLU A 60 -16.38 -1.48 8.59
N MET A 61 -16.43 -0.57 7.62
CA MET A 61 -15.31 -0.38 6.69
C MET A 61 -14.03 0.09 7.41
N LEU A 62 -14.17 0.97 8.39
CA LEU A 62 -13.05 1.51 9.16
C LEU A 62 -12.47 0.44 10.12
N GLU A 63 -13.32 -0.36 10.76
CA GLU A 63 -12.92 -1.51 11.59
C GLU A 63 -12.15 -2.55 10.78
N LEU A 64 -12.63 -2.90 9.59
CA LEU A 64 -11.92 -3.81 8.67
C LEU A 64 -10.57 -3.24 8.24
N LEU A 65 -10.49 -1.93 8.00
CA LEU A 65 -9.24 -1.27 7.66
C LEU A 65 -8.25 -1.31 8.83
N LEU A 66 -8.71 -1.02 10.05
CA LEU A 66 -7.88 -1.09 11.24
C LEU A 66 -7.43 -2.53 11.54
N SER A 67 -8.34 -3.51 11.44
CA SER A 67 -8.05 -4.94 11.57
C SER A 67 -6.93 -5.35 10.60
N THR A 68 -7.09 -5.01 9.32
CA THR A 68 -6.08 -5.26 8.29
C THR A 68 -4.74 -4.61 8.64
N THR A 69 -4.75 -3.34 9.06
CA THR A 69 -3.53 -2.60 9.43
C THR A 69 -2.84 -3.26 10.62
N LYS A 70 -3.58 -3.67 11.64
CA LYS A 70 -3.06 -4.40 12.80
C LYS A 70 -2.45 -5.73 12.42
N MET A 71 -3.11 -6.49 11.54
CA MET A 71 -2.55 -7.74 11.01
C MET A 71 -1.20 -7.45 10.34
N VAL A 72 -1.13 -6.47 9.44
CA VAL A 72 0.12 -6.12 8.76
C VAL A 72 1.24 -5.69 9.74
N THR A 73 0.91 -4.85 10.72
CA THR A 73 1.86 -4.37 11.75
C THR A 73 2.35 -5.49 12.68
N GLN A 74 1.50 -6.46 13.01
CA GLN A 74 1.90 -7.62 13.82
C GLN A 74 2.84 -8.56 13.06
N LEU A 75 2.73 -8.64 11.72
CA LEU A 75 3.58 -9.52 10.91
C LEU A 75 5.04 -9.06 10.83
N THR A 76 5.25 -7.75 10.76
CA THR A 76 6.60 -7.16 10.81
C THR A 76 7.29 -7.42 12.15
N ALA A 77 6.53 -7.52 13.24
CA ALA A 77 7.07 -7.83 14.55
C ALA A 77 7.53 -9.29 14.71
N VAL A 78 6.88 -10.25 14.04
CA VAL A 78 7.27 -11.67 14.08
C VAL A 78 8.58 -11.91 13.31
N GLY A 79 8.82 -11.13 12.26
CA GLY A 79 10.09 -11.15 11.52
C GLY A 79 11.30 -10.75 12.38
N GLU A 80 11.13 -9.74 13.23
CA GLU A 80 12.17 -9.24 14.14
C GLU A 80 12.32 -10.11 15.41
N ALA A 81 11.20 -10.61 15.96
CA ALA A 81 11.20 -11.47 17.15
C ALA A 81 11.85 -12.84 16.93
N SER A 82 12.00 -13.28 15.67
CA SER A 82 12.72 -14.51 15.33
C SER A 82 14.24 -14.42 15.60
N GLN A 83 14.78 -13.25 15.95
CA GLN A 83 16.15 -13.07 16.44
C GLN A 83 16.28 -13.05 17.98
N ALA A 84 15.18 -13.00 18.74
CA ALA A 84 15.22 -12.95 20.20
C ALA A 84 14.57 -14.20 20.80
N GLN A 85 15.36 -15.25 21.00
CA GLN A 85 14.98 -16.34 21.90
C GLN A 85 14.78 -15.78 23.31
N ASN A 86 13.53 -15.64 23.77
CA ASN A 86 13.11 -15.77 25.17
C ASN A 86 11.57 -15.85 25.27
N PRO A 87 11.00 -16.96 25.78
CA PRO A 87 9.55 -17.12 25.91
C PRO A 87 9.11 -16.68 27.31
N SER A 88 9.02 -15.37 27.57
CA SER A 88 8.26 -14.86 28.72
C SER A 88 8.19 -13.33 28.66
N SER A 89 7.03 -12.78 28.30
CA SER A 89 6.39 -11.67 29.03
C SER A 89 5.15 -11.20 28.26
N GLU A 90 4.00 -11.30 28.91
CA GLU A 90 2.76 -10.66 28.51
C GLU A 90 2.92 -9.13 28.61
N LYS A 91 3.08 -8.45 27.48
CA LYS A 91 2.77 -7.02 27.28
C LYS A 91 2.66 -6.77 25.78
N PRO A 92 1.66 -6.00 25.30
CA PRO A 92 1.64 -5.58 23.90
C PRO A 92 2.75 -4.55 23.75
N THR A 93 3.96 -5.02 23.44
CA THR A 93 5.05 -4.16 23.02
C THR A 93 4.53 -3.39 21.82
N THR A 94 4.43 -2.07 21.98
CA THR A 94 4.18 -1.12 20.92
C THR A 94 5.34 -1.21 19.93
N LEU A 95 5.27 -2.21 19.06
CA LEU A 95 6.24 -2.51 18.03
C LEU A 95 6.13 -1.41 16.99
N THR A 96 7.11 -0.51 17.01
CA THR A 96 7.27 0.58 16.05
C THR A 96 7.66 0.00 14.70
N VAL A 97 6.66 -0.39 13.91
CA VAL A 97 6.85 -0.77 12.52
C VAL A 97 7.20 0.49 11.74
N ASN A 98 8.28 0.44 10.96
CA ASN A 98 8.65 1.55 10.08
C ASN A 98 7.48 1.90 9.17
N ALA A 99 7.15 3.19 9.07
CA ALA A 99 6.01 3.67 8.29
C ALA A 99 6.11 3.26 6.82
N ASP A 100 7.33 3.26 6.24
CA ASP A 100 7.57 2.84 4.86
C ASP A 100 7.24 1.36 4.63
N THR A 101 7.57 0.49 5.60
CA THR A 101 7.23 -0.94 5.55
C THR A 101 5.73 -1.14 5.64
N LEU A 102 5.05 -0.44 6.55
CA LEU A 102 3.60 -0.53 6.68
C LEU A 102 2.89 -0.07 5.41
N VAL A 103 3.30 1.07 4.84
CA VAL A 103 2.75 1.59 3.58
C VAL A 103 2.96 0.60 2.45
N SER A 104 4.16 0.02 2.33
CA SER A 104 4.50 -0.95 1.28
C SER A 104 3.71 -2.25 1.40
N LEU A 105 3.53 -2.77 2.61
CA LEU A 105 2.74 -3.97 2.86
C LEU A 105 1.24 -3.72 2.64
N LEU A 106 0.72 -2.57 3.10
CA LEU A 106 -0.67 -2.20 2.87
C LEU A 106 -0.95 -2.00 1.38
N LEU A 107 0.00 -1.41 0.64
CA LEU A 107 -0.04 -1.31 -0.82
C LEU A 107 -0.17 -2.68 -1.48
N PHE A 108 0.64 -3.67 -1.07
CA PHE A 108 0.51 -5.06 -1.53
C PHE A 108 -0.88 -5.63 -1.26
N VAL A 109 -1.38 -5.46 -0.03
CA VAL A 109 -2.69 -5.98 0.40
C VAL A 109 -3.81 -5.40 -0.48
N VAL A 110 -3.81 -4.08 -0.71
CA VAL A 110 -4.81 -3.41 -1.54
C VAL A 110 -4.77 -3.91 -2.99
N ILE A 111 -3.58 -4.04 -3.57
CA ILE A 111 -3.40 -4.55 -4.94
C ILE A 111 -3.91 -5.99 -5.04
N ARG A 112 -3.56 -6.86 -4.09
CA ARG A 112 -3.95 -8.29 -4.12
C ARG A 112 -5.42 -8.51 -3.79
N ALA A 113 -6.04 -7.61 -3.03
CA ALA A 113 -7.45 -7.72 -2.67
C ALA A 113 -8.40 -7.35 -3.81
N GLN A 114 -8.00 -6.46 -4.74
CA GLN A 114 -8.79 -6.06 -5.91
C GLN A 114 -10.23 -5.61 -5.56
N VAL A 115 -10.38 -4.92 -4.42
CA VAL A 115 -11.68 -4.40 -3.97
C VAL A 115 -12.15 -3.29 -4.91
N ARG A 116 -13.44 -3.29 -5.25
CA ARG A 116 -14.05 -2.29 -6.15
C ARG A 116 -14.52 -1.04 -5.41
N ASN A 117 -14.56 0.08 -6.13
CA ASN A 117 -15.06 1.37 -5.67
C ASN A 117 -14.31 1.92 -4.42
N LEU A 118 -13.00 1.72 -4.35
CA LEU A 118 -12.20 2.10 -3.18
C LEU A 118 -12.18 3.60 -2.93
N GLN A 119 -12.17 4.45 -3.96
CA GLN A 119 -12.23 5.90 -3.79
C GLN A 119 -13.58 6.31 -3.22
N ALA A 120 -14.68 5.83 -3.81
CA ALA A 120 -16.02 6.10 -3.29
C ALA A 120 -16.19 5.65 -1.83
N ARG A 121 -15.63 4.50 -1.45
CA ARG A 121 -15.65 3.99 -0.06
C ARG A 121 -14.84 4.87 0.88
N LEU A 122 -13.62 5.28 0.49
CA LEU A 122 -12.80 6.20 1.28
C LEU A 122 -13.55 7.50 1.57
N ILE A 123 -14.21 8.04 0.55
CA ILE A 123 -14.98 9.27 0.66
C ILE A 123 -16.21 9.05 1.56
N TYR A 124 -16.90 7.94 1.39
CA TYR A 124 -18.04 7.57 2.23
C TYR A 124 -17.65 7.49 3.71
N ILE A 125 -16.52 6.84 4.03
CA ILE A 125 -15.96 6.82 5.38
C ILE A 125 -15.72 8.27 5.87
N ARG A 126 -14.98 9.08 5.11
CA ARG A 126 -14.68 10.46 5.52
C ARG A 126 -15.89 11.34 5.80
N HIS A 127 -16.99 11.15 5.08
CA HIS A 127 -18.17 12.01 5.22
C HIS A 127 -19.11 11.57 6.34
N PHE A 128 -19.07 10.30 6.74
CA PHE A 128 -20.09 9.71 7.62
C PHE A 128 -19.54 9.10 8.92
N ILE A 129 -18.23 9.08 9.14
CA ILE A 129 -17.70 8.75 10.47
C ILE A 129 -17.86 9.94 11.41
N TYR A 130 -18.11 9.64 12.68
CA TYR A 130 -18.17 10.65 13.72
C TYR A 130 -16.76 11.14 14.05
N ILE A 131 -16.60 12.45 14.25
CA ILE A 131 -15.30 13.12 14.38
C ILE A 131 -14.51 12.57 15.58
N ASP A 132 -15.19 12.24 16.68
CA ASP A 132 -14.55 11.76 17.91
C ASP A 132 -13.86 10.38 17.75
N ASP A 133 -14.30 9.53 16.81
CA ASP A 133 -13.69 8.20 16.56
C ASP A 133 -12.41 8.30 15.71
N VAL A 134 -12.18 9.42 15.03
CA VAL A 134 -11.05 9.65 14.11
C VAL A 134 -10.07 10.70 14.60
N GLU A 135 -10.53 11.59 15.48
CA GLU A 135 -9.65 12.44 16.29
C GLU A 135 -8.93 11.63 17.39
N ASN A 136 -9.51 10.52 17.85
CA ASN A 136 -8.90 9.62 18.84
C ASN A 136 -8.18 8.42 18.19
N GLY A 137 -6.86 8.54 17.94
CA GLY A 137 -5.94 7.40 17.91
C GLY A 137 -5.83 6.58 16.61
N GLU A 138 -5.73 5.26 16.76
CA GLU A 138 -5.27 4.29 15.73
C GLU A 138 -6.12 4.22 14.45
N MET A 139 -7.41 4.54 14.54
CA MET A 139 -8.33 4.58 13.40
C MET A 139 -7.98 5.68 12.39
N GLY A 140 -7.69 6.88 12.89
CA GLY A 140 -7.28 8.00 12.05
C GLY A 140 -5.92 7.76 11.38
N TYR A 141 -5.02 7.04 12.05
CA TYR A 141 -3.76 6.60 11.47
C TYR A 141 -3.99 5.61 10.32
N ALA A 142 -4.76 4.54 10.55
CA ALA A 142 -5.09 3.55 9.52
C ALA A 142 -5.76 4.19 8.29
N LEU A 143 -6.71 5.11 8.51
CA LEU A 143 -7.40 5.84 7.44
C LEU A 143 -6.47 6.75 6.64
N SER A 144 -5.54 7.44 7.31
CA SER A 144 -4.57 8.33 6.65
C SER A 144 -3.54 7.55 5.84
N THR A 145 -3.03 6.44 6.40
CA THR A 145 -2.12 5.52 5.69
C THR A 145 -2.79 4.91 4.46
N PHE A 146 -4.05 4.50 4.59
CA PHE A 146 -4.82 3.97 3.46
C PHE A 146 -5.07 5.01 2.37
N GLU A 147 -5.42 6.25 2.74
CA GLU A 147 -5.53 7.34 1.77
C GLU A 147 -4.22 7.54 1.01
N ALA A 148 -3.08 7.57 1.71
CA ALA A 148 -1.78 7.74 1.09
C ALA A 148 -1.50 6.61 0.07
N VAL A 149 -1.82 5.36 0.42
CA VAL A 149 -1.70 4.21 -0.48
C VAL A 149 -2.58 4.35 -1.72
N LEU A 150 -3.85 4.76 -1.55
CA LEU A 150 -4.75 4.97 -2.70
C LEU A 150 -4.31 6.13 -3.59
N ALA A 151 -3.77 7.21 -3.00
CA ALA A 151 -3.21 8.34 -3.74
C ALA A 151 -1.97 7.90 -4.54
N TYR A 152 -1.09 7.10 -3.95
CA TYR A 152 0.07 6.54 -4.63
C TYR A 152 -0.33 5.66 -5.82
N LEU A 153 -1.30 4.74 -5.63
CA LEU A 153 -1.82 3.89 -6.70
C LEU A 153 -2.40 4.70 -7.87
N ALA A 154 -3.06 5.82 -7.56
CA ALA A 154 -3.66 6.69 -8.56
C ALA A 154 -2.62 7.54 -9.31
N MET A 155 -1.59 8.05 -8.63
CA MET A 155 -0.71 9.10 -9.17
C MET A 155 0.68 8.61 -9.62
N ASP A 156 1.25 7.60 -8.97
CA ASP A 156 2.68 7.27 -9.09
C ASP A 156 2.95 5.75 -9.11
N SER A 157 2.02 4.98 -9.69
CA SER A 157 2.13 3.52 -9.76
C SER A 157 2.87 3.01 -11.00
N GLY A 158 3.47 3.88 -11.82
CA GLY A 158 4.10 3.52 -13.10
C GLY A 158 5.20 2.46 -12.98
N GLY A 159 6.05 2.60 -11.96
CA GLY A 159 7.07 1.61 -11.65
C GLY A 159 6.49 0.22 -11.36
N LEU A 160 5.41 0.17 -10.57
CA LEU A 160 4.72 -1.06 -10.18
C LEU A 160 4.02 -1.71 -11.38
N ARG A 161 3.39 -0.92 -12.26
CA ARG A 161 2.77 -1.42 -13.50
C ARG A 161 3.82 -2.04 -14.42
N ARG A 162 4.97 -1.39 -14.59
CA ARG A 162 6.10 -1.94 -15.38
C ARG A 162 6.61 -3.25 -14.79
N ALA A 163 6.83 -3.29 -13.48
CA ALA A 163 7.27 -4.49 -12.77
C ALA A 163 6.28 -5.65 -12.95
N SER A 164 4.98 -5.39 -12.78
CA SER A 164 3.90 -6.37 -13.01
C SER A 164 3.89 -6.93 -14.43
N ARG A 165 4.02 -6.08 -15.46
CA ARG A 165 4.07 -6.52 -16.87
C ARG A 165 5.27 -7.42 -17.14
N ARG A 166 6.46 -7.08 -16.60
CA ARG A 166 7.66 -7.92 -16.72
C ARG A 166 7.47 -9.27 -16.02
N ASN A 167 6.88 -9.29 -14.83
CA ASN A 167 6.59 -10.54 -14.13
C ASN A 167 5.62 -11.41 -14.93
N LYS A 168 4.56 -10.83 -15.49
CA LYS A 168 3.62 -11.55 -16.35
C LYS A 168 4.32 -12.14 -17.58
N ALA A 169 5.14 -11.34 -18.27
CA ALA A 169 5.89 -11.80 -19.44
C ALA A 169 6.86 -12.94 -19.09
N LEU A 170 7.53 -12.85 -17.93
CA LEU A 170 8.40 -13.91 -17.42
C LEU A 170 7.62 -15.20 -17.17
N TRP A 171 6.46 -15.11 -16.48
CA TRP A 171 5.61 -16.26 -16.21
C TRP A 171 5.06 -16.91 -17.48
N ASP A 172 4.67 -16.10 -18.46
CA ASP A 172 4.17 -16.57 -19.75
C ASP A 172 5.28 -17.23 -20.58
N ALA A 173 6.50 -16.67 -20.61
CA ALA A 173 7.66 -17.27 -21.26
C ALA A 173 8.04 -18.62 -20.61
N THR A 174 8.05 -18.66 -19.28
CA THR A 174 8.33 -19.88 -18.50
C THR A 174 7.30 -20.97 -18.79
N ARG A 175 6.00 -20.63 -18.80
CA ARG A 175 4.92 -21.58 -19.08
C ARG A 175 4.99 -22.15 -20.49
N ASN A 176 5.37 -21.33 -21.47
CA ASN A 176 5.43 -21.71 -22.87
C ASN A 176 6.78 -22.35 -23.28
N GLY A 177 7.74 -22.47 -22.36
CA GLY A 177 9.05 -23.06 -22.62
C GLY A 177 9.92 -22.25 -23.60
N LYS A 178 9.64 -20.95 -23.78
CA LYS A 178 10.37 -20.10 -24.72
C LYS A 178 11.64 -19.56 -24.05
N MET A 179 12.76 -20.29 -24.21
CA MET A 179 14.02 -19.95 -23.54
C MET A 179 14.63 -18.63 -24.02
N ASP A 180 14.46 -18.27 -25.30
CA ASP A 180 14.97 -17.00 -25.85
C ASP A 180 14.27 -15.78 -25.24
N ASP A 181 12.94 -15.83 -25.08
CA ASP A 181 12.17 -14.78 -24.42
C ASP A 181 12.57 -14.66 -22.94
N LEU A 182 12.81 -15.80 -22.29
CA LEU A 182 13.19 -15.88 -20.88
C LEU A 182 14.59 -15.29 -20.65
N GLN A 183 15.55 -15.60 -21.52
CA GLN A 183 16.90 -15.03 -21.47
C GLN A 183 16.87 -13.52 -21.72
N ASN A 184 16.11 -13.03 -22.70
CA ASN A 184 15.94 -11.59 -22.97
C ASN A 184 15.27 -10.82 -21.82
N ILE A 185 14.39 -11.45 -21.04
CA ILE A 185 13.76 -10.82 -19.88
C ILE A 185 14.70 -10.82 -18.66
N MET A 186 15.53 -11.86 -18.50
CA MET A 186 16.49 -11.98 -17.41
C MET A 186 17.77 -11.17 -17.62
N GLU A 187 18.17 -10.96 -18.87
CA GLU A 187 19.32 -10.12 -19.26
C GLU A 187 18.81 -8.83 -19.90
N PRO A 188 18.42 -7.81 -19.10
CA PRO A 188 18.14 -6.50 -19.66
C PRO A 188 19.46 -5.91 -20.18
N GLU A 189 19.67 -5.98 -21.48
CA GLU A 189 20.73 -5.22 -22.17
C GLU A 189 20.78 -3.79 -21.62
N PRO A 190 21.97 -3.29 -21.18
CA PRO A 190 22.10 -1.98 -20.58
C PRO A 190 21.88 -0.91 -21.66
N GLY A 191 20.63 -0.54 -21.89
CA GLY A 191 20.28 0.50 -22.88
C GLY A 191 18.91 0.37 -23.55
N ARG A 192 18.12 -0.68 -23.29
CA ARG A 192 16.73 -0.75 -23.79
C ARG A 192 15.82 0.11 -22.90
N ASN A 193 15.79 1.40 -23.18
CA ASN A 193 14.81 2.33 -22.61
C ASN A 193 13.40 1.90 -23.06
N MET A 194 12.71 1.13 -22.23
CA MET A 194 11.24 1.03 -22.26
C MET A 194 10.64 2.30 -21.59
N GLN A 195 11.08 3.50 -22.01
CA GLN A 195 10.71 4.76 -21.37
C GLN A 195 9.55 5.50 -22.06
N ASP A 196 9.19 5.15 -23.30
CA ASP A 196 8.56 6.19 -24.13
C ASP A 196 7.02 6.18 -24.18
N GLU A 197 6.32 5.19 -23.62
CA GLU A 197 4.84 5.12 -23.76
C GLU A 197 4.04 5.51 -22.51
N ASP A 198 4.57 5.31 -21.28
CA ASP A 198 3.78 5.55 -20.05
C ASP A 198 4.02 6.94 -19.41
N GLU A 199 5.09 7.66 -19.78
CA GLU A 199 5.47 8.93 -19.12
C GLU A 199 4.62 10.13 -19.56
N GLU A 200 4.16 10.15 -20.82
CA GLU A 200 3.27 11.19 -21.35
C GLU A 200 1.86 11.13 -20.72
N ASP A 201 1.32 9.93 -20.53
CA ASP A 201 0.03 9.70 -19.87
C ASP A 201 0.05 10.07 -18.38
N GLU A 202 1.16 9.79 -17.68
CA GLU A 202 1.30 10.14 -16.25
C GLU A 202 1.41 11.64 -16.00
N HIS A 203 2.05 12.40 -16.89
CA HIS A 203 2.16 13.85 -16.76
C HIS A 203 0.80 14.55 -16.97
N LEU A 204 0.01 14.10 -17.94
CA LEU A 204 -1.32 14.66 -18.22
C LEU A 204 -2.33 14.32 -17.10
N GLU A 205 -2.28 13.10 -16.57
CA GLU A 205 -3.16 12.65 -15.48
C GLU A 205 -2.82 13.30 -14.14
N ARG A 206 -1.53 13.55 -13.84
CA ARG A 206 -1.12 14.38 -12.70
C ARG A 206 -1.81 15.75 -12.72
N HIS A 207 -1.87 16.41 -13.88
CA HIS A 207 -2.51 17.72 -14.01
C HIS A 207 -4.04 17.69 -13.83
N LYS A 208 -4.74 16.67 -14.34
CA LYS A 208 -6.19 16.49 -14.11
C LYS A 208 -6.51 16.30 -12.62
N TRP A 209 -5.71 15.50 -11.93
CA TRP A 209 -5.93 15.23 -10.50
C TRP A 209 -5.59 16.44 -9.62
N ILE A 210 -4.51 17.17 -9.93
CA ILE A 210 -4.13 18.42 -9.24
C ILE A 210 -5.21 19.50 -9.41
N ASN A 211 -5.79 19.64 -10.61
CA ASN A 211 -6.80 20.67 -10.84
C ASN A 211 -8.12 20.36 -10.11
N THR A 212 -8.45 19.07 -9.93
CA THR A 212 -9.59 18.63 -9.11
C THR A 212 -9.31 18.78 -7.60
N ARG A 213 -8.04 18.85 -7.20
CA ARG A 213 -7.61 19.09 -5.81
C ARG A 213 -7.67 20.55 -5.39
N ASN A 214 -7.77 21.54 -6.27
CA ASN A 214 -7.86 22.95 -5.84
C ASN A 214 -9.10 23.25 -4.97
N ILE A 215 -10.10 22.35 -4.94
CA ILE A 215 -11.28 22.45 -4.05
C ILE A 215 -11.09 21.64 -2.74
N LEU A 216 -10.12 20.72 -2.68
CA LEU A 216 -9.80 19.88 -1.52
C LEU A 216 -8.49 20.28 -0.82
N SER A 217 -7.64 21.07 -1.49
CA SER A 217 -6.31 21.49 -1.04
C SER A 217 -6.37 22.50 0.10
N GLU A 218 -7.39 23.35 0.18
CA GLU A 218 -7.53 24.27 1.32
C GLU A 218 -7.74 23.54 2.66
N ILE A 219 -8.32 22.34 2.64
CA ILE A 219 -8.50 21.51 3.85
C ILE A 219 -7.30 20.57 4.06
N LEU A 220 -6.72 20.02 2.99
CA LEU A 220 -5.53 19.14 3.04
C LEU A 220 -4.25 19.88 3.48
N TYR A 221 -4.05 21.15 3.10
CA TYR A 221 -2.89 21.93 3.55
C TYR A 221 -2.95 22.23 5.06
N SER A 222 -4.15 22.37 5.62
CA SER A 222 -4.33 22.62 7.05
C SER A 222 -4.16 21.34 7.91
N CYS A 223 -4.56 20.17 7.39
CA CYS A 223 -4.44 18.89 8.12
C CYS A 223 -3.13 18.12 7.89
N VAL A 224 -2.61 18.03 6.67
CA VAL A 224 -1.48 17.14 6.35
C VAL A 224 -0.13 17.78 6.69
N ILE A 225 0.03 19.08 6.46
CA ILE A 225 1.27 19.78 6.81
C ILE A 225 1.38 19.97 8.33
N ASN A 226 0.28 20.29 9.03
CA ASN A 226 0.32 20.37 10.50
C ASN A 226 0.48 18.99 11.17
N ARG A 227 -0.07 17.88 10.61
CA ARG A 227 0.16 16.53 11.18
C ARG A 227 1.53 15.93 10.86
N ALA A 228 2.11 16.20 9.68
CA ALA A 228 3.48 15.77 9.39
C ALA A 228 4.51 16.52 10.26
N ILE A 229 4.27 17.81 10.54
CA ILE A 229 5.08 18.59 11.48
C ILE A 229 4.87 18.11 12.93
N LEU A 230 3.65 17.74 13.34
CA LEU A 230 3.43 17.18 14.69
C LEU A 230 4.02 15.77 14.88
N ILE A 231 4.13 14.96 13.83
CA ILE A 231 4.85 13.68 13.88
C ILE A 231 6.37 13.92 14.00
N TRP A 232 6.90 14.97 13.37
CA TRP A 232 8.29 15.41 13.58
C TRP A 232 8.52 15.98 15.00
N VAL A 233 7.57 16.74 15.54
CA VAL A 233 7.67 17.36 16.89
C VAL A 233 7.52 16.33 18.02
N TRP A 234 6.89 15.18 17.79
CA TRP A 234 6.82 14.08 18.77
C TRP A 234 8.03 13.13 18.74
N PHE A 235 8.97 13.27 17.78
CA PHE A 235 10.14 12.40 17.64
C PHE A 235 11.47 13.00 18.14
N GLU A 236 11.48 14.26 18.60
CA GLU A 236 12.58 14.83 19.40
C GLU A 236 12.11 14.96 20.85
N PRO A 237 12.42 13.97 21.72
CA PRO A 237 13.60 14.17 22.55
C PRO A 237 14.28 12.83 22.92
N CYS A 238 15.30 12.43 22.17
CA CYS A 238 16.30 11.46 22.67
C CYS A 238 17.63 11.53 21.89
N ILE A 239 18.06 12.71 21.46
CA ILE A 239 19.48 12.97 21.17
C ILE A 239 19.82 14.34 21.75
N SER A 240 20.18 14.37 23.03
CA SER A 240 21.17 15.30 23.59
C SER A 240 21.55 14.86 25.00
N LEU A 241 22.85 14.56 25.13
CA LEU A 241 23.66 14.21 26.31
C LEU A 241 23.59 12.76 26.82
#